data_AF-A0A1N6GER0-F1
#
_entry.id   AF-A0A1N6GER0-F1
#
_cell.length_a   1.000
_cell.length_b   1.000
_cell.length_c   1.000
_cell.angle_alpha   90.00
_cell.angle_beta   90.00
_cell.angle_gamma   90.00
#
_symmetry.space_group_name_H-M   'P 1'
#
loop_
_entity.id
_entity.type
_entity.pdbx_description
1 polymer ?
#
loop_
_entity_poly.entity_id
_entity_poly.type
_entity_poly.pdbx_seq_one_letter_code
_entity_poly.pdbx_strand_id
1 'polypeptide(L)'
;MRRAWILTSGLVLCLALASCVMPGNKARPGSGETVAAAEAGPGDPRPKARPGSEAAASTGATPAGKAPTQAALEPPAAAMTPDAQDDLLPQAAEAEPAKADETPAPTLPDQIYQAPEPPPVPPALTGQAAQCTKQKGRFVRRGEGGTFVCVKPTRDANKRCDDSSDCEGLCFAKSRTCAPASPLFGCYDALESGRVVNICTE
;
A
#
# COMPACT_ATOMS: atom_id res chain seq x y z
N MET A 1 -1.85 -30.39 48.21
CA MET A 1 -2.64 -30.88 47.06
C MET A 1 -3.00 -29.75 46.08
N ARG A 2 -2.02 -29.12 45.38
CA ARG A 2 -2.30 -28.08 44.33
C ARG A 2 -1.13 -27.94 43.32
N ARG A 3 -0.71 -29.04 42.67
CA ARG A 3 0.42 -29.01 41.69
C ARG A 3 0.17 -29.80 40.39
N ALA A 4 -1.06 -30.23 40.10
CA ALA A 4 -1.32 -31.18 39.00
C ALA A 4 -2.05 -30.60 37.76
N TRP A 5 -2.21 -29.27 37.63
CA TRP A 5 -3.13 -28.70 36.61
C TRP A 5 -2.49 -27.83 35.52
N ILE A 6 -1.17 -27.67 35.48
CA ILE A 6 -0.52 -26.74 34.53
C ILE A 6 0.17 -27.46 33.35
N LEU A 7 0.36 -28.78 33.43
CA LEU A 7 1.13 -29.53 32.42
C LEU A 7 0.33 -30.00 31.19
N THR A 8 -1.00 -29.88 31.18
CA THR A 8 -1.83 -30.34 30.04
C THR A 8 -2.15 -29.28 29.01
N SER A 9 -2.00 -27.99 29.33
CA SER A 9 -2.30 -26.89 28.38
C SER A 9 -1.13 -26.51 27.46
N GLY A 10 0.09 -26.98 27.74
CA GLY A 10 1.29 -26.63 26.98
C GLY A 10 1.52 -27.44 25.70
N LEU A 11 0.94 -28.63 25.56
CA LEU A 11 1.24 -29.52 24.42
C LEU A 11 0.26 -29.41 23.24
N VAL A 12 -0.88 -28.73 23.42
CA VAL A 12 -1.92 -28.61 22.37
C VAL A 12 -1.67 -27.42 21.45
N LEU A 13 -0.86 -26.44 21.84
CA LEU A 13 -0.62 -25.23 21.04
C LEU A 13 0.54 -25.38 20.01
N CYS A 14 1.35 -26.43 20.11
CA CYS A 14 2.52 -26.62 19.24
C CYS A 14 2.26 -27.38 17.92
N LEU A 15 1.04 -27.88 17.66
CA LEU A 15 0.78 -28.70 16.45
C LEU A 15 -0.10 -28.02 15.37
N ALA A 16 -0.50 -26.76 15.55
CA ALA A 16 -1.43 -26.08 14.64
C ALA A 16 -0.80 -25.14 13.59
N LEU A 17 0.53 -25.19 13.35
CA LEU A 17 1.21 -24.27 12.40
C LEU A 17 2.06 -24.96 11.33
N ALA A 18 1.95 -26.28 11.17
CA ALA A 18 2.74 -27.04 10.21
C ALA A 18 1.88 -27.71 9.13
N SER A 19 1.12 -26.94 8.33
CA SER A 19 0.69 -27.35 6.97
C SER A 19 -0.21 -26.30 6.27
N CYS A 20 0.39 -25.24 5.74
CA CYS A 20 -0.17 -24.52 4.59
C CYS A 20 0.84 -24.61 3.43
N VAL A 21 0.95 -25.81 2.85
CA VAL A 21 1.51 -26.01 1.51
C VAL A 21 0.43 -25.61 0.51
N MET A 22 0.73 -24.59 -0.31
CA MET A 22 -0.06 -24.17 -1.47
C MET A 22 0.06 -25.23 -2.59
N PRO A 23 -1.03 -25.87 -3.06
CA PRO A 23 -0.99 -26.63 -4.29
C PRO A 23 -1.24 -25.71 -5.48
N GLY A 24 -0.21 -25.63 -6.31
CA GLY A 24 -0.26 -25.04 -7.64
C GLY A 24 -1.20 -25.81 -8.57
N ASN A 25 -1.83 -25.03 -9.44
CA ASN A 25 -2.62 -25.43 -10.57
C ASN A 25 -1.76 -26.21 -11.58
N LYS A 26 -2.01 -27.52 -11.76
CA LYS A 26 -1.61 -28.27 -12.96
C LYS A 26 -2.72 -29.24 -13.38
N ALA A 27 -3.47 -28.83 -14.39
CA ALA A 27 -4.21 -29.75 -15.23
C ALA A 27 -3.25 -30.46 -16.20
N ARG A 28 -3.18 -31.79 -16.15
CA ARG A 28 -3.43 -32.73 -17.28
C ARG A 28 -2.91 -34.16 -16.98
N PRO A 29 -3.48 -35.16 -17.67
CA PRO A 29 -3.69 -36.51 -17.13
C PRO A 29 -2.66 -37.52 -17.61
N GLY A 30 -2.63 -38.66 -16.93
CA GLY A 30 -2.29 -39.93 -17.57
C GLY A 30 -1.31 -40.77 -16.79
N SER A 31 -1.83 -41.70 -16.00
CA SER A 31 -1.38 -43.10 -15.89
C SER A 31 -2.20 -43.75 -14.79
N GLY A 32 -2.97 -44.77 -15.17
CA GLY A 32 -3.77 -45.53 -14.23
C GLY A 32 -2.87 -46.34 -13.31
N GLU A 33 -3.28 -46.43 -12.04
CA GLU A 33 -3.00 -47.60 -11.24
C GLU A 33 -4.14 -47.78 -10.26
N THR A 34 -4.87 -48.87 -10.46
CA THR A 34 -5.88 -49.39 -9.55
C THR A 34 -5.18 -49.98 -8.34
N VAL A 35 -5.46 -49.51 -7.12
CA VAL A 35 -5.67 -50.42 -5.98
C VAL A 35 -6.28 -49.74 -4.76
N ALA A 36 -7.24 -50.48 -4.21
CA ALA A 36 -7.52 -50.66 -2.79
C ALA A 36 -8.16 -49.50 -2.01
N ALA A 37 -9.49 -49.64 -1.92
CA ALA A 37 -10.30 -49.36 -0.75
C ALA A 37 -9.54 -49.40 0.58
N ALA A 38 -9.70 -48.33 1.35
CA ALA A 38 -9.54 -48.34 2.80
C ALA A 38 -10.72 -47.59 3.40
N GLU A 39 -11.31 -48.21 4.41
CA GLU A 39 -12.65 -47.98 4.90
C GLU A 39 -12.78 -46.68 5.71
N ALA A 40 -13.98 -46.09 5.63
CA ALA A 40 -14.35 -44.88 6.37
C ALA A 40 -14.50 -45.20 7.87
N GLY A 41 -13.65 -44.58 8.69
CA GLY A 41 -13.79 -44.56 10.13
C GLY A 41 -14.89 -43.59 10.60
N PRO A 42 -15.63 -43.93 11.67
CA PRO A 42 -16.74 -43.13 12.17
C PRO A 42 -16.23 -41.99 13.06
N GLY A 43 -16.44 -40.74 12.66
CA GLY A 43 -16.16 -39.62 13.55
C GLY A 43 -15.95 -38.24 12.94
N ASP A 44 -16.17 -38.04 11.64
CA ASP A 44 -15.99 -36.71 11.04
C ASP A 44 -17.18 -35.78 11.36
N PRO A 45 -16.99 -34.69 12.11
CA PRO A 45 -18.00 -33.65 12.25
C PRO A 45 -18.07 -32.87 10.94
N ARG A 46 -18.84 -33.38 9.96
CA ARG A 46 -19.17 -32.60 8.76
C ARG A 46 -19.72 -31.24 9.20
N PRO A 47 -19.12 -30.11 8.77
CA PRO A 47 -19.71 -28.81 9.00
C PRO A 47 -21.08 -28.78 8.31
N LYS A 48 -22.12 -28.46 9.07
CA LYS A 48 -23.47 -28.21 8.52
C LYS A 48 -23.34 -27.14 7.44
N ALA A 49 -23.80 -27.48 6.23
CA ALA A 49 -23.93 -26.53 5.14
C ALA A 49 -24.73 -25.31 5.63
N ARG A 50 -24.17 -24.11 5.45
CA ARG A 50 -24.90 -22.86 5.63
C ARG A 50 -26.05 -22.80 4.61
N PRO A 51 -27.31 -22.62 5.03
CA PRO A 51 -28.37 -22.21 4.13
C PRO A 51 -28.24 -20.71 3.86
N GLY A 52 -28.30 -20.29 2.59
CA GLY A 52 -28.42 -18.87 2.24
C GLY A 52 -27.53 -18.33 1.11
N SER A 53 -27.14 -19.15 0.12
CA SER A 53 -26.79 -18.62 -1.22
C SER A 53 -27.87 -19.04 -2.20
N GLU A 54 -29.01 -18.35 -2.12
CA GLU A 54 -29.95 -18.33 -3.24
C GLU A 54 -29.38 -17.42 -4.31
N ALA A 55 -28.95 -18.08 -5.39
CA ALA A 55 -28.75 -17.48 -6.68
C ALA A 55 -30.07 -16.91 -7.18
N ALA A 56 -30.16 -15.58 -7.29
CA ALA A 56 -31.17 -14.95 -8.13
C ALA A 56 -30.61 -14.86 -9.55
N ALA A 57 -30.92 -15.87 -10.35
CA ALA A 57 -30.93 -15.75 -11.79
C ALA A 57 -31.97 -14.69 -12.19
N SER A 58 -31.51 -13.58 -12.74
CA SER A 58 -32.36 -12.57 -13.38
C SER A 58 -32.27 -12.75 -14.89
N THR A 59 -33.05 -13.69 -15.41
CA THR A 59 -33.46 -13.72 -16.81
C THR A 59 -34.68 -12.83 -17.00
N GLY A 60 -34.62 -11.91 -17.96
CA GLY A 60 -35.81 -11.50 -18.69
C GLY A 60 -36.09 -10.00 -18.80
N ALA A 61 -36.29 -9.61 -20.06
CA ALA A 61 -37.20 -8.58 -20.54
C ALA A 61 -36.72 -7.12 -20.57
N THR A 62 -36.25 -6.75 -21.76
CA THR A 62 -36.37 -5.43 -22.37
C THR A 62 -37.84 -4.95 -22.43
N PRO A 63 -38.17 -3.77 -21.90
CA PRO A 63 -39.24 -2.96 -22.46
C PRO A 63 -38.64 -1.83 -23.31
N ALA A 64 -39.06 -1.79 -24.57
CA ALA A 64 -38.94 -0.61 -25.42
C ALA A 64 -39.71 0.55 -24.76
N GLY A 65 -38.98 1.57 -24.31
CA GLY A 65 -39.55 2.73 -23.65
C GLY A 65 -38.80 4.00 -24.03
N LYS A 66 -39.40 4.76 -24.95
CA LYS A 66 -39.18 6.18 -25.32
C LYS A 66 -37.78 6.77 -25.07
N ALA A 67 -37.11 7.04 -26.19
CA ALA A 67 -35.97 7.94 -26.29
C ALA A 67 -36.22 9.25 -25.51
N PRO A 68 -35.30 9.69 -24.63
CA PRO A 68 -35.24 11.09 -24.26
C PRO A 68 -34.83 11.86 -25.51
N THR A 69 -35.73 12.73 -25.97
CA THR A 69 -35.45 13.82 -26.90
C THR A 69 -34.19 14.53 -26.42
N GLN A 70 -33.10 14.38 -27.17
CA GLN A 70 -31.91 15.19 -26.97
C GLN A 70 -32.33 16.64 -27.26
N ALA A 71 -32.44 17.43 -26.21
CA ALA A 71 -32.46 18.87 -26.34
C ALA A 71 -31.10 19.26 -26.94
N ALA A 72 -31.14 19.62 -28.21
CA ALA A 72 -30.07 20.34 -28.88
C ALA A 72 -29.89 21.67 -28.14
N LEU A 73 -28.94 21.69 -27.21
CA LEU A 73 -28.36 22.89 -26.64
C LEU A 73 -26.97 23.01 -27.27
N GLU A 74 -26.96 23.84 -28.31
CA GLU A 74 -25.91 24.75 -28.76
C GLU A 74 -24.45 24.29 -28.70
N PRO A 75 -23.70 24.36 -29.82
CA PRO A 75 -22.25 24.24 -29.76
C PRO A 75 -21.71 25.36 -28.86
N PRO A 76 -20.86 25.09 -27.84
CA PRO A 76 -20.13 26.15 -27.19
C PRO A 76 -19.30 26.85 -28.25
N ALA A 77 -19.48 28.17 -28.31
CA ALA A 77 -18.76 29.06 -29.19
C ALA A 77 -17.26 28.75 -29.17
N ALA A 78 -16.66 28.88 -30.36
CA ALA A 78 -15.24 28.79 -30.57
C ALA A 78 -14.45 29.64 -29.55
N ALA A 79 -13.42 29.00 -28.99
CA ALA A 79 -12.12 29.58 -28.65
C ALA A 79 -12.10 31.03 -28.12
N MET A 80 -11.95 31.15 -26.80
CA MET A 80 -11.03 32.13 -26.25
C MET A 80 -9.89 31.36 -25.58
N THR A 81 -8.78 31.22 -26.30
CA THR A 81 -7.49 30.90 -25.70
C THR A 81 -7.07 32.09 -24.82
N PRO A 82 -6.77 31.91 -23.53
CA PRO A 82 -6.07 32.92 -22.75
C PRO A 82 -4.58 32.88 -23.12
N ASP A 83 -4.26 33.29 -24.34
CA ASP A 83 -2.89 33.41 -24.89
C ASP A 83 -2.47 34.90 -25.04
N ALA A 84 -3.14 35.83 -24.36
CA ALA A 84 -2.89 37.27 -24.53
C ALA A 84 -2.63 38.01 -23.21
N GLN A 85 -1.83 37.40 -22.32
CA GLN A 85 -1.21 38.10 -21.17
C GLN A 85 0.25 37.66 -20.94
N ASP A 86 0.89 37.09 -21.96
CA ASP A 86 2.31 36.71 -21.98
C ASP A 86 3.23 37.86 -22.44
N ASP A 87 2.71 39.10 -22.55
CA ASP A 87 3.46 40.26 -23.08
C ASP A 87 3.91 41.27 -22.00
N LEU A 88 3.83 40.89 -20.72
CA LEU A 88 4.36 41.70 -19.60
C LEU A 88 5.41 40.97 -18.77
N LEU A 89 5.95 39.86 -19.26
CA LEU A 89 7.26 39.44 -18.79
C LEU A 89 8.27 40.45 -19.34
N PRO A 90 9.05 41.15 -18.49
CA PRO A 90 10.14 41.98 -18.96
C PRO A 90 10.98 41.09 -19.87
N GLN A 91 11.13 41.48 -21.14
CA GLN A 91 12.11 40.88 -22.03
C GLN A 91 13.40 40.83 -21.22
N ALA A 92 13.82 39.62 -20.89
CA ALA A 92 15.15 39.38 -20.39
C ALA A 92 16.05 39.93 -21.49
N ALA A 93 16.49 41.18 -21.28
CA ALA A 93 17.49 41.82 -22.10
C ALA A 93 18.55 40.75 -22.33
N GLU A 94 18.81 40.46 -23.60
CA GLU A 94 19.90 39.61 -24.05
C GLU A 94 21.14 40.10 -23.33
N ALA A 95 21.44 39.44 -22.21
CA ALA A 95 22.61 39.73 -21.44
C ALA A 95 23.74 39.33 -22.37
N GLU A 96 24.49 40.33 -22.81
CA GLU A 96 25.83 40.15 -23.34
C GLU A 96 26.51 39.05 -22.51
N PRO A 97 27.28 38.15 -23.14
CA PRO A 97 27.99 37.10 -22.43
C PRO A 97 28.93 37.76 -21.41
N ALA A 98 28.43 37.92 -20.19
CA ALA A 98 29.21 38.32 -19.06
C ALA A 98 30.28 37.24 -18.97
N LYS A 99 31.53 37.65 -19.19
CA LYS A 99 32.69 36.85 -18.82
C LYS A 99 32.38 36.28 -17.44
N ALA A 100 32.29 34.95 -17.39
CA ALA A 100 32.20 34.22 -16.15
C ALA A 100 33.48 34.54 -15.37
N ASP A 101 33.42 35.58 -14.55
CA ASP A 101 34.33 35.78 -13.46
C ASP A 101 34.02 34.64 -12.50
N GLU A 102 34.83 33.59 -12.60
CA GLU A 102 34.77 32.36 -11.82
C GLU A 102 35.08 32.73 -10.36
N THR A 103 34.12 33.36 -9.71
CA THR A 103 34.14 33.54 -8.26
C THR A 103 34.02 32.14 -7.68
N PRO A 104 35.00 31.65 -6.91
CA PRO A 104 34.94 30.32 -6.33
C PRO A 104 33.65 30.21 -5.53
N ALA A 105 32.87 29.15 -5.79
CA ALA A 105 31.67 28.87 -5.02
C ALA A 105 32.06 28.89 -3.53
N PRO A 106 31.30 29.59 -2.66
CA PRO A 106 31.61 29.64 -1.25
C PRO A 106 31.63 28.21 -0.71
N THR A 107 32.80 27.76 -0.25
CA THR A 107 32.97 26.48 0.42
C THR A 107 32.18 26.54 1.73
N LEU A 108 30.97 26.00 1.69
CA LEU A 108 30.19 25.74 2.91
C LEU A 108 31.06 24.89 3.84
N PRO A 109 31.29 25.30 5.10
CA PRO A 109 32.09 24.53 6.03
C PRO A 109 31.45 23.15 6.22
N ASP A 110 32.21 22.06 6.02
CA ASP A 110 31.76 20.68 6.26
C ASP A 110 31.18 20.47 7.67
N GLN A 111 31.59 21.30 8.63
CA GLN A 111 31.17 21.27 10.04
C GLN A 111 29.70 21.66 10.28
N ILE A 112 29.00 22.22 9.29
CA ILE A 112 27.59 22.65 9.50
C ILE A 112 26.59 21.50 9.23
N TYR A 113 27.04 20.39 8.63
CA TYR A 113 26.18 19.25 8.25
C TYR A 113 26.63 17.91 8.86
N GLN A 114 26.93 17.86 10.16
CA GLN A 114 26.96 16.58 10.86
C GLN A 114 25.52 16.10 11.11
N ALA A 115 25.07 15.16 10.29
CA ALA A 115 23.84 14.42 10.56
C ALA A 115 23.97 13.71 11.92
N PRO A 116 23.04 13.94 12.87
CA PRO A 116 23.08 13.29 14.18
C PRO A 116 23.14 11.76 14.01
N GLU A 117 24.07 11.11 14.71
CA GLU A 117 24.16 9.65 14.70
C GLU A 117 22.87 9.06 15.28
N PRO A 118 22.24 8.07 14.61
CA PRO A 118 20.99 7.51 15.09
C PRO A 118 21.19 6.84 16.45
N PRO A 119 20.21 6.95 17.36
CA PRO A 119 20.33 6.38 18.68
C PRO A 119 20.55 4.85 18.61
N PRO A 120 21.32 4.27 19.54
CA PRO A 120 21.58 2.84 19.54
C PRO A 120 20.29 2.05 19.76
N VAL A 121 20.13 0.96 18.99
CA VAL A 121 19.02 0.02 19.13
C VAL A 121 19.24 -0.84 20.38
N PRO A 122 18.24 -1.00 21.27
CA PRO A 122 18.41 -1.83 22.46
C PRO A 122 18.67 -3.30 22.08
N PRO A 123 19.51 -4.05 22.83
CA PRO A 123 19.89 -5.43 22.51
C PRO A 123 18.69 -6.35 22.26
N ALA A 124 17.60 -6.17 23.01
CA ALA A 124 16.37 -6.95 22.88
C ALA A 124 15.68 -6.80 21.51
N LEU A 125 15.90 -5.70 20.78
CA LEU A 125 15.27 -5.41 19.49
C LEU A 125 16.21 -5.63 18.29
N THR A 126 17.45 -6.05 18.52
CA THR A 126 18.45 -6.27 17.45
C THR A 126 17.98 -7.26 16.39
N GLY A 127 17.29 -8.34 16.78
CA GLY A 127 16.69 -9.29 15.84
C GLY A 127 15.64 -8.66 14.93
N GLN A 128 14.79 -7.78 15.48
CA GLN A 128 13.75 -7.07 14.73
C GLN A 128 14.36 -6.03 13.79
N ALA A 129 15.38 -5.31 14.26
CA ALA A 129 16.15 -4.40 13.43
C ALA A 129 16.80 -5.13 12.24
N ALA A 130 17.43 -6.28 12.48
CA ALA A 130 18.02 -7.08 11.42
C ALA A 130 16.98 -7.57 10.40
N GLN A 131 15.79 -7.97 10.84
CA GLN A 131 14.70 -8.35 9.92
C GLN A 131 14.20 -7.15 9.11
N CYS A 132 14.14 -5.96 9.72
CA CYS A 132 13.77 -4.74 9.03
C CYS A 132 14.76 -4.41 7.91
N THR A 133 16.06 -4.42 8.22
CA THR A 133 17.11 -4.13 7.23
C THR A 133 17.16 -5.16 6.11
N LYS A 134 16.92 -6.45 6.41
CA LYS A 134 16.78 -7.51 5.37
C LYS A 134 15.65 -7.21 4.38
N GLN A 135 14.58 -6.57 4.83
CA GLN A 135 13.45 -6.15 4.00
C GLN A 135 13.68 -4.78 3.34
N LYS A 136 14.93 -4.29 3.33
CA LYS A 136 15.31 -2.94 2.85
C LYS A 136 14.62 -1.80 3.61
N GLY A 137 14.14 -2.08 4.81
CA GLY A 137 13.57 -1.09 5.70
C GLY A 137 14.61 -0.41 6.60
N ARG A 138 14.18 0.66 7.25
CA ARG A 138 14.91 1.41 8.27
C ARG A 138 14.23 1.21 9.61
N PHE A 139 14.99 0.77 10.61
CA PHE A 139 14.50 0.62 11.97
C PHE A 139 14.70 1.95 12.70
N VAL A 140 13.60 2.69 12.93
CA VAL A 140 13.65 4.04 13.47
C VAL A 140 12.88 4.12 14.79
N ARG A 141 13.38 4.96 15.69
CA ARG A 141 12.70 5.26 16.96
C ARG A 141 11.68 6.38 16.74
N ARG A 142 10.46 6.20 17.24
CA ARG A 142 9.27 7.04 17.00
C ARG A 142 8.49 7.26 18.29
N GLY A 143 7.76 8.38 18.35
CA GLY A 143 6.96 8.79 19.50
C GLY A 143 7.79 9.19 20.74
N GLU A 144 7.14 9.83 21.71
CA GLU A 144 7.75 10.18 23.01
C GLU A 144 8.14 8.94 23.82
N GLY A 145 7.41 7.83 23.65
CA GLY A 145 7.71 6.54 24.30
C GLY A 145 8.90 5.77 23.73
N GLY A 146 9.50 6.24 22.62
CA GLY A 146 10.69 5.62 22.04
C GLY A 146 10.43 4.26 21.39
N THR A 147 9.23 4.04 20.86
CA THR A 147 8.88 2.80 20.15
C THR A 147 9.69 2.68 18.87
N PHE A 148 10.21 1.49 18.58
CA PHE A 148 10.92 1.25 17.32
C PHE A 148 9.98 0.68 16.27
N VAL A 149 10.01 1.25 15.07
CA VAL A 149 9.16 0.84 13.95
C VAL A 149 10.04 0.59 12.73
N CYS A 150 9.68 -0.45 11.96
CA CYS A 150 10.31 -0.72 10.69
C CYS A 150 9.62 0.05 9.56
N VAL A 151 10.32 1.02 8.98
CA VAL A 151 9.83 1.84 7.87
C VAL A 151 10.41 1.32 6.58
N LYS A 152 9.56 0.91 5.64
CA LYS A 152 10.01 0.34 4.36
C LYS A 152 9.63 1.29 3.23
N PRO A 153 10.48 1.42 2.20
CA PRO A 153 10.05 2.06 0.96
C PRO A 153 8.92 1.22 0.33
N THR A 154 7.91 1.89 -0.19
CA THR A 154 6.86 1.26 -0.99
C THR A 154 7.37 0.98 -2.41
N ARG A 155 6.82 -0.03 -3.09
CA ARG A 155 7.22 -0.39 -4.46
C ARG A 155 6.69 0.59 -5.51
N ASP A 156 5.63 1.27 -5.16
CA ASP A 156 4.81 2.19 -5.95
C ASP A 156 5.07 3.65 -5.58
N ALA A 157 6.12 3.93 -4.79
CA ALA A 157 6.53 5.28 -4.40
C ALA A 157 6.43 6.29 -5.55
N ASN A 158 5.72 7.40 -5.33
CA ASN A 158 5.50 8.50 -6.27
C ASN A 158 4.74 8.15 -7.56
N LYS A 159 4.23 6.93 -7.71
CA LYS A 159 3.34 6.60 -8.83
C LYS A 159 2.00 7.30 -8.66
N ARG A 160 1.34 7.58 -9.79
CA ARG A 160 0.00 8.17 -9.78
C ARG A 160 -1.04 7.15 -9.29
N CYS A 161 -1.97 7.61 -8.48
CA CYS A 161 -3.07 6.81 -7.92
C CYS A 161 -4.37 7.60 -7.95
N ASP A 162 -5.49 6.89 -8.03
CA ASP A 162 -6.83 7.48 -7.90
C ASP A 162 -7.53 7.04 -6.61
N ASP A 163 -7.02 6.00 -5.95
CA ASP A 163 -7.41 5.61 -4.60
C ASP A 163 -6.24 5.04 -3.78
N SER A 164 -6.37 5.07 -2.46
CA SER A 164 -5.49 4.37 -1.52
C SER A 164 -5.36 2.87 -1.82
N SER A 165 -6.41 2.22 -2.34
CA SER A 165 -6.36 0.79 -2.69
C SER A 165 -5.41 0.47 -3.85
N ASP A 166 -5.00 1.47 -4.62
CA ASP A 166 -4.04 1.30 -5.72
C ASP A 166 -2.59 1.24 -5.25
N CYS A 167 -2.32 1.62 -4.00
CA CYS A 167 -0.97 1.78 -3.45
C CYS A 167 -0.66 0.72 -2.37
N GLU A 168 0.62 0.41 -2.14
CA GLU A 168 1.04 -0.35 -0.94
C GLU A 168 0.92 0.51 0.34
N GLY A 169 0.82 1.83 0.18
CA GLY A 169 0.65 2.81 1.25
C GLY A 169 -0.58 3.69 1.04
N LEU A 170 -0.44 4.98 1.33
CA LEU A 170 -1.51 5.97 1.16
C LEU A 170 -1.42 6.63 -0.22
N CYS A 171 -2.57 6.92 -0.84
CA CYS A 171 -2.63 7.82 -1.99
C CYS A 171 -2.84 9.26 -1.49
N PHE A 172 -1.86 10.15 -1.66
CA PHE A 172 -2.01 11.54 -1.20
C PHE A 172 -3.06 12.29 -2.01
N ALA A 173 -4.03 12.90 -1.34
CA ALA A 173 -5.15 13.59 -2.00
C ALA A 173 -4.70 14.79 -2.87
N LYS A 174 -3.68 15.53 -2.42
CA LYS A 174 -3.21 16.75 -3.09
C LYS A 174 -2.43 16.48 -4.37
N SER A 175 -1.54 15.49 -4.35
CA SER A 175 -0.66 15.16 -5.48
C SER A 175 -1.15 13.99 -6.32
N ARG A 176 -2.12 13.20 -5.81
CA ARG A 176 -2.55 11.93 -6.39
C ARG A 176 -1.37 10.99 -6.65
N THR A 177 -0.48 10.90 -5.68
CA THR A 177 0.69 10.02 -5.73
C THR A 177 0.77 9.09 -4.53
N CYS A 178 1.25 7.86 -4.77
CA CYS A 178 1.45 6.87 -3.71
C CYS A 178 2.59 7.29 -2.78
N ALA A 179 2.38 7.05 -1.48
CA ALA A 179 3.32 7.36 -0.42
C ALA A 179 4.68 6.67 -0.64
N PRO A 180 5.81 7.33 -0.37
CA PRO A 180 7.14 6.76 -0.66
C PRO A 180 7.61 5.71 0.36
N ALA A 181 6.97 5.64 1.53
CA ALA A 181 7.33 4.70 2.59
C ALA A 181 6.09 4.29 3.40
N SER A 182 6.19 3.14 4.08
CA SER A 182 5.15 2.60 4.95
C SER A 182 5.75 2.00 6.24
N PRO A 183 5.17 2.27 7.43
CA PRO A 183 4.10 3.24 7.66
C PRO A 183 4.59 4.68 7.48
N LEU A 184 3.69 5.56 7.04
CA LEU A 184 3.91 7.01 7.05
C LEU A 184 3.45 7.55 8.40
N PHE A 185 4.16 8.54 8.95
CA PHE A 185 3.85 9.06 10.27
C PHE A 185 3.66 10.57 10.27
N GLY A 186 2.80 11.04 11.15
CA GLY A 186 2.20 12.36 11.07
C GLY A 186 0.79 12.26 10.49
N CYS A 187 0.19 13.41 10.22
CA CYS A 187 -1.14 13.51 9.64
C CYS A 187 -1.05 13.90 8.16
N TYR A 188 -1.78 13.18 7.32
CA TYR A 188 -1.80 13.38 5.89
C TYR A 188 -3.22 13.26 5.34
N ASP A 189 -3.52 14.05 4.32
CA ASP A 189 -4.76 13.91 3.56
C ASP A 189 -4.57 12.84 2.49
N ALA A 190 -5.25 11.71 2.65
CA ALA A 190 -5.25 10.59 1.72
C ALA A 190 -6.59 10.50 0.99
N LEU A 191 -6.59 9.88 -0.18
CA LEU A 191 -7.77 9.60 -0.98
C LEU A 191 -8.20 8.15 -0.73
N GLU A 192 -9.36 7.94 -0.14
CA GLU A 192 -9.90 6.61 0.19
C GLU A 192 -11.35 6.49 -0.25
N SER A 193 -11.62 5.49 -1.09
CA SER A 193 -12.90 5.33 -1.80
C SER A 193 -13.39 6.63 -2.47
N GLY A 194 -12.49 7.35 -3.13
CA GLY A 194 -12.76 8.63 -3.80
C GLY A 194 -13.08 9.81 -2.86
N ARG A 195 -12.87 9.66 -1.55
CA ARG A 195 -13.07 10.73 -0.56
C ARG A 195 -11.75 11.11 0.08
N VAL A 196 -11.59 12.41 0.36
CA VAL A 196 -10.43 12.88 1.11
C VAL A 196 -10.63 12.58 2.58
N VAL A 197 -9.71 11.82 3.17
CA VAL A 197 -9.68 11.44 4.57
C VAL A 197 -8.36 11.91 5.19
N ASN A 198 -8.43 12.43 6.42
CA ASN A 198 -7.23 12.80 7.16
C ASN A 198 -6.80 11.61 8.02
N ILE A 199 -5.62 11.04 7.72
CA ILE A 199 -5.07 9.88 8.40
C ILE A 199 -3.87 10.32 9.23
N CYS A 200 -3.89 10.03 10.53
CA CYS A 200 -2.80 10.31 11.46
C CYS A 200 -2.22 9.00 12.01
N THR A 201 -0.90 8.84 11.90
CA THR A 201 -0.17 7.70 12.47
C THR A 201 1.00 8.21 13.32
N GLU A 202 1.13 7.70 14.53
CA GLU A 202 2.13 8.10 15.53
C GLU A 202 3.40 7.23 15.55
#